data_AF-A0A943SNA8-F1
#
_entry.id   AF-A0A943SNA8-F1
#
_cell.length_a   1.000
_cell.length_b   1.000
_cell.length_c   1.000
_cell.angle_alpha   90.00
_cell.angle_beta   90.00
_cell.angle_gamma   90.00
#
_symmetry.space_group_name_H-M   'P 1'
#
loop_
_entity.id
_entity.type
_entity.pdbx_description
1 polymer ?
#
loop_
_entity_poly.entity_id
_entity_poly.type
_entity_poly.pdbx_seq_one_letter_code
_entity_poly.pdbx_strand_id
1 'polypeptide(L)'
;MKKKISKKLFLLGLVIFAISYLLPIDIFQSYTSLRPTGLTSMLVCPIIGLIGLIFGVKEKDKLFMALNVLLILLLPIAMFVGHLI
;
A
#
# COMPACT_ATOMS: atom_id res chain seq x y z
N MET A 1 4.96 -27.39 -0.60
CA MET A 1 5.27 -25.94 -0.68
C MET A 1 3.95 -25.16 -0.68
N LYS A 2 3.45 -24.73 0.49
CA LYS A 2 2.23 -23.88 0.54
C LYS A 2 2.60 -22.56 -0.14
N LYS A 3 2.06 -22.30 -1.34
CA LYS A 3 2.27 -21.01 -2.03
C LYS A 3 1.80 -19.92 -1.09
N LYS A 4 2.73 -19.12 -0.55
CA LYS A 4 2.43 -17.98 0.32
C LYS A 4 1.85 -16.85 -0.53
N ILE A 5 0.56 -16.92 -0.83
CA ILE A 5 -0.16 -15.97 -1.67
C ILE A 5 -0.15 -14.59 -0.99
N SER A 6 -0.21 -14.56 0.35
CA SER A 6 -0.09 -13.32 1.15
C SER A 6 1.23 -12.60 0.88
N LYS A 7 2.34 -13.34 0.72
CA LYS A 7 3.65 -12.76 0.40
C LYS A 7 3.67 -12.05 -0.95
N LYS A 8 3.07 -12.65 -1.98
CA LYS A 8 3.01 -12.05 -3.32
C LYS A 8 2.12 -10.80 -3.34
N LEU A 9 0.98 -10.84 -2.66
CA LEU A 9 0.07 -9.70 -2.53
C LEU A 9 0.74 -8.54 -1.80
N PHE A 10 1.44 -8.81 -0.70
CA PHE A 10 2.18 -7.79 0.03
C PHE A 10 3.29 -7.18 -0.84
N LEU A 11 4.09 -8.01 -1.52
CA LEU A 11 5.14 -7.52 -2.42
C LEU A 11 4.57 -6.66 -3.55
N LEU A 12 3.44 -7.07 -4.11
CA LEU A 12 2.74 -6.31 -5.17
C LEU A 12 2.29 -4.94 -4.65
N GLY A 13 1.66 -4.89 -3.48
CA GLY A 13 1.24 -3.64 -2.85
C GLY A 13 2.42 -2.70 -2.55
N LEU A 14 3.53 -3.26 -2.06
CA LEU A 14 4.76 -2.50 -1.80
C LEU A 14 5.38 -1.94 -3.09
N VAL A 15 5.43 -2.74 -4.15
CA VAL A 15 5.94 -2.30 -5.46
C VAL A 15 5.08 -1.18 -6.04
N ILE A 16 3.75 -1.32 -5.99
CA ILE A 16 2.84 -0.27 -6.47
C ILE A 16 3.02 1.02 -5.65
N PHE A 17 3.17 0.92 -4.33
CA PHE A 17 3.43 2.06 -3.47
C PHE A 17 4.75 2.75 -3.80
N ALA A 18 5.83 1.98 -3.97
CA ALA A 18 7.15 2.52 -4.34
C ALA A 18 7.14 3.19 -5.72
N ILE A 19 6.48 2.59 -6.71
CA ILE A 19 6.31 3.19 -8.04
C ILE A 19 5.51 4.50 -7.93
N SER A 20 4.45 4.52 -7.12
CA SER A 20 3.66 5.73 -6.92
C SER A 20 4.38 6.85 -6.17
N TYR A 21 5.36 6.51 -5.33
CA TYR A 21 6.22 7.49 -4.67
C TYR A 21 7.25 8.07 -5.64
N LEU A 22 7.80 7.25 -6.55
CA LEU A 22 8.73 7.71 -7.59
C LEU A 22 8.04 8.47 -8.73
N LEU A 23 6.72 8.31 -8.90
CA LEU A 23 5.99 8.96 -9.97
C LEU A 23 6.02 10.49 -9.79
N PRO A 24 6.38 11.27 -10.83
CA PRO A 24 6.40 12.72 -10.76
C PRO A 24 5.03 13.26 -10.35
N ILE A 25 5.05 14.20 -9.40
CA ILE A 25 3.87 14.80 -8.78
C ILE A 25 3.01 15.54 -9.83
N ASP A 26 3.66 16.05 -10.88
CA ASP A 26 3.07 16.88 -11.93
C ASP A 26 2.16 16.12 -12.92
N ILE A 27 2.28 14.79 -13.05
CA ILE A 27 1.51 14.03 -14.06
C ILE A 27 0.01 14.02 -13.73
N PHE A 28 -0.33 13.95 -12.44
CA PHE A 28 -1.73 13.93 -12.01
C PHE A 28 -2.30 15.30 -11.70
N GLN A 29 -1.47 16.35 -11.55
CA GLN A 29 -1.97 17.69 -11.23
C GLN A 29 -2.88 18.27 -12.33
N SER A 30 -2.69 17.87 -13.60
CA SER A 30 -3.57 18.23 -14.71
C SER A 30 -4.90 17.46 -14.76
N TYR A 31 -5.03 16.33 -14.06
CA TYR A 31 -6.22 15.46 -14.10
C TYR A 31 -6.98 15.43 -12.77
N THR A 32 -6.28 15.58 -11.65
CA THR A 32 -6.85 15.60 -10.29
C THR A 32 -5.99 16.49 -9.39
N SER A 33 -6.57 17.30 -8.51
CA SER A 33 -5.82 18.10 -7.53
C SER A 33 -5.14 17.27 -6.42
N LEU A 34 -5.11 15.93 -6.55
CA LEU A 34 -4.54 14.98 -5.60
C LEU A 34 -3.16 14.54 -6.06
N ARG A 35 -2.18 14.52 -5.15
CA ARG A 35 -0.86 13.90 -5.42
C ARG A 35 -1.06 12.41 -5.76
N PRO A 36 -0.33 11.85 -6.75
CA PRO A 36 -0.39 10.42 -7.11
C PRO A 36 -0.21 9.50 -5.89
N THR A 37 0.70 9.89 -5.00
CA THR A 37 0.99 9.22 -3.72
C THR A 37 -0.20 9.20 -2.77
N GLY A 38 -1.03 10.25 -2.76
CA GLY A 38 -2.26 10.29 -1.97
C GLY A 38 -3.32 9.35 -2.51
N LEU A 39 -3.43 9.23 -3.84
CA LEU A 39 -4.45 8.41 -4.50
C LEU A 39 -4.16 6.91 -4.39
N THR A 40 -2.90 6.51 -4.58
CA THR A 40 -2.48 5.11 -4.39
C THR A 40 -2.51 4.70 -2.92
N SER A 41 -2.16 5.60 -2.02
CA SER A 41 -2.22 5.36 -0.58
C SER A 41 -3.67 5.29 -0.06
N MET A 42 -4.60 6.12 -0.57
CA MET A 42 -6.01 6.12 -0.16
C MET A 42 -6.81 4.94 -0.70
N LEU A 43 -6.51 4.47 -1.90
CA LEU A 43 -7.32 3.44 -2.56
C LEU A 43 -6.57 2.11 -2.67
N VAL A 44 -5.36 2.13 -3.22
CA VAL A 44 -4.67 0.89 -3.63
C VAL A 44 -4.04 0.18 -2.43
N CYS A 45 -3.33 0.89 -1.56
CA CYS A 45 -2.71 0.31 -0.35
C CYS A 45 -3.70 -0.33 0.62
N PRO A 46 -4.82 0.31 1.01
CA PRO A 46 -5.79 -0.30 1.91
C PRO A 46 -6.51 -1.48 1.28
N ILE A 47 -6.89 -1.43 -0.01
CA ILE A 47 -7.53 -2.56 -0.70
C ILE A 47 -6.58 -3.77 -0.76
N ILE A 48 -5.34 -3.56 -1.23
CA ILE A 48 -4.35 -4.66 -1.33
C ILE A 48 -3.96 -5.16 0.06
N GLY A 49 -3.78 -4.26 1.03
CA GLY A 49 -3.48 -4.61 2.42
C GLY A 49 -4.59 -5.43 3.07
N LEU A 50 -5.86 -5.10 2.83
CA LEU A 50 -6.99 -5.86 3.36
C LEU A 50 -7.06 -7.27 2.76
N ILE A 51 -6.88 -7.40 1.44
CA ILE A 51 -6.84 -8.70 0.74
C ILE A 51 -5.65 -9.54 1.23
N GLY A 52 -4.48 -8.91 1.38
CA GLY A 52 -3.27 -9.54 1.90
C GLY A 52 -3.42 -9.99 3.36
N LEU A 53 -4.15 -9.23 4.17
CA LEU A 53 -4.47 -9.55 5.56
C LEU A 53 -5.39 -10.77 5.66
N ILE A 54 -6.46 -10.85 4.86
CA ILE A 54 -7.36 -12.01 4.80
C ILE A 54 -6.58 -13.28 4.46
N PHE A 55 -5.69 -13.20 3.47
CA PHE A 55 -4.80 -14.32 3.13
C PHE A 55 -3.77 -14.62 4.22
N GLY A 56 -3.23 -13.60 4.90
CA GLY A 56 -2.28 -13.76 6.00
C GLY A 56 -2.88 -14.49 7.20
N VAL A 57 -4.14 -14.19 7.54
CA VAL A 57 -4.92 -14.92 8.56
C VAL A 57 -5.10 -16.38 8.14
N LYS A 58 -5.46 -16.64 6.88
CA LYS A 58 -5.65 -17.99 6.33
C LYS A 58 -4.35 -18.82 6.33
N GLU A 59 -3.22 -18.17 6.10
CA GLU A 59 -1.89 -18.80 6.11
C GLU A 59 -1.30 -18.95 7.53
N LYS A 60 -1.96 -18.38 8.57
CA LYS A 60 -1.48 -18.28 9.96
C LYS A 60 -0.09 -17.64 10.07
N ASP A 61 0.26 -16.78 9.10
CA ASP A 61 1.58 -16.15 9.03
C ASP A 61 1.52 -14.78 9.70
N LYS A 62 1.92 -14.73 10.98
CA LYS A 62 1.86 -13.52 11.81
C LYS A 62 2.69 -12.36 11.24
N LEU A 63 3.80 -12.65 10.56
CA LEU A 63 4.64 -11.61 9.94
C LEU A 63 3.92 -10.94 8.79
N PHE A 64 3.32 -11.72 7.88
CA PHE A 64 2.54 -11.13 6.77
C PHE A 64 1.26 -10.45 7.23
N MET A 65 0.66 -10.94 8.31
CA MET A 65 -0.47 -10.26 8.94
C MET A 65 -0.06 -8.86 9.42
N ALA A 66 1.05 -8.74 10.17
CA ALA A 66 1.57 -7.46 10.65
C ALA A 66 2.01 -6.53 9.50
N LEU A 67 2.68 -7.07 8.48
CA LEU A 67 3.11 -6.32 7.30
C LEU A 67 1.94 -5.75 6.50
N ASN A 68 0.85 -6.52 6.33
CA ASN A 68 -0.35 -6.01 5.64
C ASN A 68 -1.12 -4.97 6.47
N VAL A 69 -1.11 -5.09 7.80
CA VAL A 69 -1.63 -4.02 8.69
C VAL A 69 -0.78 -2.76 8.57
N LEU A 70 0.55 -2.89 8.53
CA LEU A 70 1.44 -1.76 8.29
C LEU A 70 1.18 -1.12 6.92
N LEU A 71 0.89 -1.92 5.89
CA LEU A 71 0.52 -1.46 4.55
C LEU A 71 -0.78 -0.62 4.55
N ILE A 72 -1.73 -0.94 5.43
CA ILE A 72 -2.94 -0.13 5.64
C ILE A 72 -2.59 1.17 6.39
N LEU A 73 -1.72 1.09 7.41
CA LEU A 73 -1.24 2.26 8.16
C LEU A 73 -0.34 3.20 7.36
N LEU A 74 0.15 2.78 6.19
CA LEU A 74 0.93 3.64 5.31
C LEU A 74 0.12 4.86 4.83
N LEU A 75 -1.21 4.79 4.83
CA LEU A 75 -2.10 5.92 4.52
C LEU A 75 -1.94 7.11 5.48
N PRO A 76 -2.23 6.96 6.78
CA PRO A 76 -2.05 8.06 7.72
C PRO A 76 -0.58 8.53 7.80
N ILE A 77 0.38 7.62 7.63
CA ILE A 77 1.82 7.97 7.62
C ILE A 77 2.17 8.85 6.42
N ALA A 78 1.72 8.48 5.21
CA ALA A 78 1.99 9.26 3.99
C ALA A 78 1.34 10.65 4.05
N MET A 79 0.10 10.75 4.57
CA MET A 79 -0.54 12.04 4.81
C MET A 79 0.22 12.89 5.83
N PHE A 80 0.66 12.28 6.93
CA PHE A 80 1.42 12.98 7.98
C PHE A 80 2.75 13.54 7.46
N VAL A 81 3.50 12.74 6.70
CA VAL A 81 4.76 13.17 6.07
C VAL A 81 4.51 14.24 5.00
N GLY A 82 3.46 14.09 4.20
CA GLY A 82 3.10 15.07 3.17
C GLY A 82 2.64 16.43 3.71
N HIS A 83 2.22 16.50 4.98
CA HIS A 83 1.89 17.76 5.66
C HIS A 83 3.10 18.39 6.37
N LEU A 84 4.12 17.60 6.70
CA LEU A 84 5.36 18.08 7.34
C LEU A 84 6.39 18.68 6.36
N ILE A 85 6.24 18.40 5.07
CA ILE A 85 7.09 18.90 3.97
C ILE A 85 6.37 20.02 3.25
#